data_AF-A0A7J4NM42-F1
#
_entry.id   AF-A0A7J4NM42-F1
#
_cell.length_a   1.000
_cell.length_b   1.000
_cell.length_c   1.000
_cell.angle_alpha   90.00
_cell.angle_beta   90.00
_cell.angle_gamma   90.00
#
_symmetry.space_group_name_H-M   'P 1'
#
loop_
_entity.id
_entity.type
_entity.pdbx_description
1 polymer ?
#
loop_
_entity_poly.entity_id
_entity_poly.type
_entity_poly.pdbx_seq_one_letter_code
_entity_poly.pdbx_strand_id
1 'polypeptide(L)'
;MTVVDFENYLKQVRKGMRFVSGSNKISFCNELGAQFEYRGSLPQEDPVALGKAMRQVYGIGMFYRIILIVTAFPLGVFSIPMISSWFPGVPVNLFLLLSLVWVFLAAYYGGRWSGLFTGLSAATPRIIALIIFSIGLDFINSFFDSYEVSSEVTGLVLITSLLLPVVGFFAGGRIRRHS
;
A
#
# COMPACT_ATOMS: atom_id res chain seq x y z
N MET A 1 -39.71 -0.75 14.89
CA MET A 1 -38.26 -0.48 14.93
C MET A 1 -38.03 0.91 14.37
N THR A 2 -37.23 1.76 15.02
CA THR A 2 -37.11 3.17 14.63
C THR A 2 -36.00 3.35 13.59
N VAL A 3 -36.08 4.42 12.80
CA VAL A 3 -35.02 4.84 11.86
C VAL A 3 -33.66 5.00 12.58
N VAL A 4 -33.69 5.40 13.84
CA VAL A 4 -32.51 5.57 14.70
C VAL A 4 -31.83 4.23 15.01
N ASP A 5 -32.60 3.17 15.25
CA ASP A 5 -32.06 1.82 15.50
C ASP A 5 -31.35 1.27 14.26
N PHE A 6 -31.92 1.52 13.08
CA PHE A 6 -31.35 1.13 11.80
C PHE A 6 -30.04 1.88 11.50
N GLU A 7 -29.98 3.19 11.73
CA GLU A 7 -28.73 3.94 11.57
C GLU A 7 -27.63 3.47 12.54
N ASN A 8 -27.99 3.16 13.78
CA ASN A 8 -27.04 2.65 14.76
C ASN A 8 -26.51 1.26 14.37
N TYR A 9 -27.38 0.40 13.83
CA TYR A 9 -26.99 -0.89 13.26
C TYR A 9 -25.99 -0.70 12.10
N LEU A 10 -26.29 0.16 11.12
CA LEU A 10 -25.39 0.45 10.00
C LEU A 10 -24.04 1.02 10.45
N LYS A 11 -24.03 1.88 11.48
CA LYS A 11 -22.77 2.40 12.07
C LYS A 11 -21.91 1.27 12.62
N GLN A 12 -22.51 0.27 13.28
CA GLN A 12 -21.79 -0.89 13.80
C GLN A 12 -21.30 -1.82 12.68
N VAL A 13 -22.11 -2.07 11.65
CA VAL A 13 -21.70 -2.81 10.45
C VAL A 13 -20.49 -2.15 9.77
N ARG A 14 -20.52 -0.82 9.58
CA ARG A 14 -19.39 -0.06 9.02
C ARG A 14 -18.12 -0.15 9.87
N LYS A 15 -18.25 -0.23 11.21
CA LYS A 15 -17.13 -0.49 12.12
C LYS A 15 -16.57 -1.90 11.95
N GLY A 16 -17.42 -2.92 11.75
CA GLY A 16 -17.01 -4.29 11.44
C GLY A 16 -16.26 -4.40 10.11
N MET A 17 -16.70 -3.63 9.11
CA MET A 17 -16.10 -3.56 7.77
C MET A 17 -14.83 -2.69 7.69
N ARG A 18 -14.10 -2.47 8.80
CA ARG A 18 -12.83 -1.70 8.77
C ARG A 18 -11.93 -2.19 7.63
N PHE A 19 -11.31 -1.25 6.92
CA PHE A 19 -10.43 -1.50 5.76
C PHE A 19 -11.08 -1.98 4.46
N VAL A 20 -12.39 -2.22 4.40
CA VAL A 20 -13.12 -2.39 3.12
C VAL A 20 -13.21 -1.03 2.40
N SER A 21 -13.15 -1.05 1.07
CA SER A 21 -13.33 0.15 0.23
C SER A 21 -14.63 0.88 0.55
N GLY A 22 -14.61 2.22 0.50
CA GLY A 22 -15.78 3.06 0.78
C GLY A 22 -16.96 2.75 -0.15
N SER A 23 -16.72 2.47 -1.43
CA SER A 23 -17.76 2.11 -2.40
C SER A 23 -18.49 0.82 -1.99
N ASN A 24 -17.74 -0.21 -1.62
CA ASN A 24 -18.30 -1.51 -1.25
C ASN A 24 -19.05 -1.43 0.08
N LYS A 25 -18.60 -0.57 1.00
CA LYS A 25 -19.34 -0.27 2.23
C LYS A 25 -20.66 0.41 1.95
N ILE A 26 -20.66 1.43 1.09
CA ILE A 26 -21.86 2.19 0.75
C ILE A 26 -22.83 1.29 0.00
N SER A 27 -22.37 0.56 -1.01
CA SER A 27 -23.19 -0.41 -1.76
C SER A 27 -23.83 -1.44 -0.85
N PHE A 28 -23.06 -2.04 0.06
CA PHE A 28 -23.60 -3.01 1.00
C PHE A 28 -24.57 -2.40 2.01
N CYS A 29 -24.28 -1.21 2.55
CA CYS A 29 -25.21 -0.50 3.43
C CYS A 29 -26.51 -0.11 2.70
N ASN A 30 -26.45 0.25 1.42
CA ASN A 30 -27.62 0.57 0.60
C ASN A 30 -28.44 -0.69 0.31
N GLU A 31 -27.78 -1.81 0.03
CA GLU A 31 -28.44 -3.10 -0.16
C GLU A 31 -29.11 -3.61 1.13
N LEU A 32 -28.45 -3.43 2.29
CA LEU A 32 -29.07 -3.65 3.61
C LEU A 32 -30.26 -2.72 3.87
N GLY A 33 -30.18 -1.46 3.42
CA GLY A 33 -31.29 -0.50 3.46
C GLY A 33 -32.49 -0.97 2.65
N ALA A 34 -32.27 -1.36 1.39
CA ALA A 34 -33.31 -1.91 0.53
C ALA A 34 -33.92 -3.19 1.10
N GLN A 35 -33.12 -4.07 1.68
CA GLN A 35 -33.62 -5.28 2.34
C GLN A 35 -34.43 -4.98 3.61
N PHE A 36 -34.04 -3.96 4.36
CA PHE A 36 -34.78 -3.49 5.54
C PHE A 36 -36.13 -2.88 5.14
N GLU A 37 -36.17 -2.05 4.10
CA GLU A 37 -37.41 -1.49 3.55
C GLU A 37 -38.36 -2.60 3.05
N TYR A 38 -37.81 -3.66 2.45
CA TYR A 38 -38.60 -4.77 1.92
C TYR A 38 -39.12 -5.73 3.02
N ARG A 39 -38.28 -6.06 4.01
CA ARG A 39 -38.62 -7.06 5.06
C ARG A 39 -39.15 -6.46 6.36
N GLY A 40 -39.04 -5.15 6.55
CA GLY A 40 -39.40 -4.45 7.79
C GLY A 40 -38.60 -4.86 9.03
N SER A 41 -37.56 -5.69 8.86
CA SER A 41 -36.74 -6.24 9.95
C SER A 41 -35.27 -6.31 9.55
N LEU A 42 -34.40 -6.15 10.54
CA LEU A 42 -32.96 -6.25 10.39
C LEU A 42 -32.52 -7.72 10.40
N PRO A 43 -31.36 -8.05 9.82
CA PRO A 43 -30.72 -9.35 10.05
C PRO A 43 -30.55 -9.58 11.56
N GLN A 44 -30.90 -10.78 12.04
CA GLN A 44 -30.73 -11.15 13.45
C GLN A 44 -29.27 -11.30 13.87
N GLU A 45 -28.34 -11.32 12.91
CA GLU A 45 -26.90 -11.39 13.17
C GLU A 45 -26.37 -10.12 13.83
N ASP A 46 -25.38 -10.29 14.70
CA ASP A 46 -24.63 -9.18 15.30
C ASP A 46 -24.05 -8.30 14.17
N PRO A 47 -24.38 -7.00 14.12
CA PRO A 47 -23.91 -6.09 13.07
C PRO A 47 -22.39 -6.07 12.94
N VAL A 48 -21.66 -6.27 14.03
CA VAL A 48 -20.19 -6.31 14.00
C VAL A 48 -19.70 -7.60 13.32
N ALA A 49 -20.35 -8.73 13.59
CA ALA A 49 -20.02 -10.01 12.96
C ALA A 49 -20.34 -9.99 11.46
N LEU A 50 -21.51 -9.47 11.07
CA LEU A 50 -21.90 -9.26 9.68
C LEU A 50 -20.89 -8.37 8.94
N GLY A 51 -20.48 -7.26 9.58
CA GLY A 51 -19.45 -6.39 9.01
C GLY A 51 -18.08 -7.05 8.86
N LYS A 52 -17.70 -7.97 9.76
CA LYS A 52 -16.46 -8.75 9.66
C LYS A 52 -16.53 -9.84 8.59
N ALA A 53 -17.66 -10.53 8.46
CA ALA A 53 -17.88 -11.51 7.39
C ALA A 53 -17.81 -10.83 6.02
N MET A 54 -18.46 -9.68 5.87
CA MET A 54 -18.38 -8.90 4.63
C MET A 54 -17.01 -8.28 4.39
N ARG A 55 -16.21 -8.03 5.43
CA ARG A 55 -14.80 -7.72 5.27
C ARG A 55 -14.00 -8.89 4.67
N GLN A 56 -14.36 -10.14 4.94
CA GLN A 56 -13.68 -11.29 4.34
C GLN A 56 -14.10 -11.49 2.87
N VAL A 57 -15.36 -11.20 2.53
CA VAL A 57 -15.88 -11.34 1.16
C VAL A 57 -15.49 -10.15 0.26
N TYR A 58 -15.61 -8.92 0.75
CA TYR A 58 -15.39 -7.68 -0.02
C TYR A 58 -14.05 -6.99 0.27
N GLY A 59 -13.37 -7.36 1.35
CA GLY A 59 -12.03 -6.89 1.62
C GLY A 59 -11.04 -7.81 0.94
N ILE A 60 -10.30 -7.29 -0.05
CA ILE A 60 -9.02 -7.89 -0.46
C ILE A 60 -8.27 -8.23 0.83
N GLY A 61 -8.10 -9.54 1.06
CA GLY A 61 -7.75 -10.10 2.34
C GLY A 61 -6.52 -9.44 2.93
N MET A 62 -6.47 -9.34 4.26
CA MET A 62 -5.30 -8.85 4.99
C MET A 62 -4.01 -9.55 4.54
N PHE A 63 -4.13 -10.84 4.20
CA PHE A 63 -3.08 -11.66 3.60
C PHE A 63 -2.52 -11.10 2.28
N TYR A 64 -3.38 -10.68 1.35
CA TYR A 64 -2.95 -10.11 0.06
C TYR A 64 -2.22 -8.77 0.25
N ARG A 65 -2.66 -7.94 1.20
CA ARG A 65 -1.96 -6.70 1.56
C ARG A 65 -0.58 -6.98 2.15
N ILE A 66 -0.47 -7.99 3.01
CA ILE A 66 0.81 -8.41 3.58
C ILE A 66 1.73 -8.93 2.48
N ILE A 67 1.25 -9.76 1.56
CA ILE A 67 2.03 -10.23 0.41
C ILE A 67 2.55 -9.04 -0.39
N LEU A 68 1.69 -8.06 -0.71
CA LEU A 68 2.09 -6.89 -1.48
C LEU A 68 3.19 -6.07 -0.76
N ILE A 69 3.07 -5.88 0.55
CA ILE A 69 4.08 -5.17 1.35
C ILE A 69 5.40 -5.96 1.39
N VAL A 70 5.35 -7.25 1.70
CA VAL A 70 6.53 -8.11 1.84
C VAL A 70 7.29 -8.21 0.51
N THR A 71 6.57 -8.36 -0.60
CA THR A 71 7.19 -8.45 -1.94
C THR A 71 7.70 -7.11 -2.47
N ALA A 72 7.26 -5.98 -1.91
CA ALA A 72 7.84 -4.66 -2.22
C ALA A 72 9.27 -4.50 -1.66
N PHE A 73 9.62 -5.24 -0.60
CA PHE A 73 10.95 -5.20 0.00
C PHE A 73 12.08 -5.63 -0.96
N PRO A 74 12.05 -6.83 -1.58
CA PRO A 74 13.08 -7.24 -2.53
C PRO A 74 13.12 -6.31 -3.75
N LEU A 75 11.97 -5.80 -4.23
CA LEU A 75 11.94 -4.82 -5.32
C LEU A 75 12.68 -3.53 -4.96
N GLY A 76 12.53 -3.07 -3.71
CA GLY A 76 13.27 -1.93 -3.17
C GLY A 76 14.78 -2.16 -3.18
N VAL A 77 15.24 -3.33 -2.72
CA VAL A 77 16.68 -3.71 -2.72
C VAL A 77 17.26 -3.73 -4.13
N PHE A 78 16.56 -4.36 -5.09
CA PHE A 78 17.05 -4.48 -6.47
C PHE A 78 16.96 -3.18 -7.27
N SER A 79 16.20 -2.19 -6.80
CA SER A 79 16.09 -0.85 -7.41
C SER A 79 17.18 0.14 -6.99
N ILE A 80 18.20 -0.34 -6.30
CA ILE A 80 19.38 0.46 -5.95
C ILE A 80 20.31 0.46 -7.15
N PRO A 81 20.78 1.62 -7.60
CA PRO A 81 21.89 1.67 -8.54
C PRO A 81 23.13 1.11 -7.83
N MET A 82 23.33 -0.21 -7.95
CA MET A 82 24.67 -0.76 -7.84
C MET A 82 25.53 -0.01 -8.83
N ILE A 83 26.78 0.28 -8.44
CA ILE A 83 27.72 1.07 -9.23
C ILE A 83 27.58 0.72 -10.71
N SER A 84 27.52 1.75 -11.55
CA SER A 84 27.35 1.67 -13.00
C SER A 84 28.29 0.67 -13.71
N SER A 85 29.32 0.17 -13.01
CA SER A 85 30.26 -0.84 -13.47
C SER A 85 29.79 -2.29 -13.31
N TRP A 86 28.86 -2.62 -12.39
CA TRP A 86 28.42 -4.01 -12.13
C TRP A 86 27.03 -4.33 -12.69
N PHE A 87 26.16 -3.33 -12.84
CA PHE A 87 24.89 -3.46 -13.54
C PHE A 87 24.62 -2.22 -14.41
N PRO A 88 24.29 -2.36 -15.71
CA PRO A 88 23.88 -1.22 -16.54
C PRO A 88 22.66 -0.54 -15.90
N GLY A 89 22.39 0.74 -16.12
CA GLY A 89 21.25 1.45 -15.46
C GLY A 89 19.84 0.89 -15.74
N VAL A 90 19.71 -0.10 -16.64
CA VAL A 90 18.44 -0.67 -17.12
C VAL A 90 17.69 -1.49 -16.04
N PRO A 91 18.31 -2.41 -15.28
CA PRO A 91 17.62 -3.20 -14.25
C PRO A 91 17.16 -2.32 -13.08
N VAL A 92 17.94 -1.31 -12.69
CA VAL A 92 17.62 -0.40 -11.58
C VAL A 92 16.31 0.33 -11.83
N ASN A 93 16.17 0.92 -13.03
CA ASN A 93 14.96 1.62 -13.45
C ASN A 93 13.78 0.66 -13.60
N LEU A 94 14.03 -0.58 -14.04
CA LEU A 94 13.01 -1.63 -14.16
C LEU A 94 12.47 -2.05 -12.78
N PHE A 95 13.33 -2.25 -11.78
CA PHE A 95 12.91 -2.57 -10.42
C PHE A 95 12.22 -1.39 -9.72
N LEU A 96 12.61 -0.16 -10.04
CA LEU A 96 11.92 1.04 -9.58
C LEU A 96 10.51 1.13 -10.18
N LEU A 97 10.38 0.89 -11.48
CA LEU A 97 9.10 0.84 -12.17
C LEU A 97 8.21 -0.28 -11.61
N LEU A 98 8.76 -1.47 -11.41
CA LEU A 98 8.05 -2.58 -10.75
C LEU A 98 7.60 -2.21 -9.34
N SER A 99 8.45 -1.58 -8.53
CA SER A 99 8.08 -1.08 -7.20
C SER A 99 6.91 -0.10 -7.27
N LEU A 100 6.94 0.80 -8.26
CA LEU A 100 5.92 1.82 -8.45
C LEU A 100 4.58 1.20 -8.89
N VAL A 101 4.60 0.25 -9.83
CA VAL A 101 3.44 -0.56 -10.22
C VAL A 101 2.87 -1.32 -9.02
N TRP A 102 3.73 -1.89 -8.19
CA TRP A 102 3.35 -2.62 -6.99
C TRP A 102 2.67 -1.73 -5.94
N VAL A 103 3.23 -0.53 -5.73
CA VAL A 103 2.65 0.49 -4.87
C VAL A 103 1.28 0.93 -5.38
N PHE A 104 1.11 1.07 -6.70
CA PHE A 104 -0.20 1.37 -7.30
C PHE A 104 -1.19 0.23 -7.13
N LEU A 105 -0.78 -1.03 -7.34
CA LEU A 105 -1.63 -2.21 -7.08
C LEU A 105 -2.07 -2.25 -5.61
N ALA A 106 -1.15 -2.04 -4.68
CA ALA A 106 -1.46 -1.99 -3.25
C ALA A 106 -2.38 -0.82 -2.89
N ALA A 107 -2.18 0.35 -3.50
CA ALA A 107 -3.06 1.49 -3.31
C ALA A 107 -4.46 1.25 -3.90
N TYR A 108 -4.54 0.57 -5.05
CA TYR A 108 -5.79 0.25 -5.74
C TYR A 108 -6.62 -0.77 -4.96
N TYR A 109 -6.01 -1.87 -4.55
CA TYR A 109 -6.71 -2.96 -3.85
C TYR A 109 -6.82 -2.74 -2.34
N GLY A 110 -5.84 -2.08 -1.73
CA GLY A 110 -5.76 -1.91 -0.28
C GLY A 110 -6.09 -0.50 0.22
N GLY A 111 -6.28 0.47 -0.69
CA GLY A 111 -6.54 1.87 -0.38
C GLY A 111 -5.31 2.65 0.09
N ARG A 112 -5.53 3.91 0.47
CA ARG A 112 -4.51 4.90 0.87
C ARG A 112 -3.43 4.38 1.82
N TRP A 113 -3.82 3.67 2.87
CA TRP A 113 -2.88 3.16 3.86
C TRP A 113 -2.05 1.98 3.34
N SER A 114 -2.65 1.09 2.53
CA SER A 114 -1.92 -0.02 1.94
C SER A 114 -0.88 0.47 0.93
N GLY A 115 -1.23 1.46 0.11
CA GLY A 115 -0.27 2.11 -0.79
C GLY A 115 0.87 2.78 -0.03
N LEU A 116 0.58 3.50 1.05
CA LEU A 116 1.59 4.13 1.91
C LEU A 116 2.58 3.10 2.49
N PHE A 117 2.07 2.04 3.13
CA PHE A 117 2.93 1.02 3.76
C PHE A 117 3.74 0.22 2.73
N THR A 118 3.17 -0.05 1.56
CA THR A 118 3.89 -0.73 0.47
C THR A 118 5.00 0.17 -0.08
N GLY A 119 4.73 1.48 -0.22
CA GLY A 119 5.74 2.45 -0.64
C GLY A 119 6.86 2.62 0.38
N LEU A 120 6.53 2.64 1.68
CA LEU A 120 7.53 2.62 2.76
C LEU A 120 8.35 1.33 2.73
N SER A 121 7.72 0.18 2.52
CA SER A 121 8.41 -1.12 2.47
C SER A 121 9.35 -1.26 1.28
N ALA A 122 9.11 -0.52 0.18
CA ALA A 122 10.06 -0.41 -0.94
C ALA A 122 11.16 0.64 -0.68
N ALA A 123 10.82 1.77 -0.03
CA ALA A 123 11.75 2.87 0.22
C ALA A 123 12.79 2.56 1.30
N THR A 124 12.37 1.96 2.42
CA THR A 124 13.24 1.64 3.56
C THR A 124 14.45 0.76 3.19
N PRO A 125 14.27 -0.42 2.56
CA PRO A 125 15.43 -1.23 2.15
C PRO A 125 16.34 -0.49 1.18
N ARG A 126 15.78 0.37 0.33
CA ARG A 126 16.54 1.15 -0.64
C ARG A 126 17.47 2.16 0.04
N ILE A 127 16.98 2.83 1.09
CA ILE A 127 17.77 3.76 1.91
C ILE A 127 18.82 3.01 2.73
N ILE A 128 18.44 1.90 3.38
CA ILE A 128 19.36 1.10 4.20
C ILE A 128 20.52 0.58 3.36
N ALA A 129 20.23 0.00 2.19
CA ALA A 129 21.28 -0.53 1.35
C ALA A 129 22.09 0.57 0.67
N LEU A 130 21.54 1.77 0.40
CA LEU A 130 22.35 2.92 0.01
C LEU A 130 23.38 3.29 1.11
N ILE A 131 22.97 3.34 2.39
CA ILE A 131 23.87 3.62 3.52
C ILE A 131 24.96 2.55 3.64
N ILE A 132 24.58 1.27 3.62
CA ILE A 132 25.54 0.14 3.70
C ILE A 132 26.52 0.20 2.55
N PHE A 133 26.05 0.52 1.34
CA PHE A 133 26.88 0.57 0.15
C PHE A 133 27.86 1.75 0.19
N SER A 134 27.43 2.92 0.65
CA SER A 134 28.32 4.06 0.88
C SER A 134 29.42 3.72 1.87
N ILE A 135 29.09 3.14 3.02
CA ILE A 135 30.07 2.71 4.03
C ILE A 135 31.02 1.65 3.46
N GLY A 136 30.49 0.69 2.70
CA GLY A 136 31.29 -0.35 2.05
C GLY A 136 32.28 0.21 1.03
N LEU A 137 31.89 1.24 0.29
CA LEU A 137 32.80 1.90 -0.66
C LEU A 137 33.86 2.74 0.04
N ASP A 138 33.51 3.46 1.09
CA ASP A 138 34.50 4.20 1.88
C ASP A 138 35.56 3.23 2.46
N PHE A 139 35.12 2.05 2.91
CA PHE A 139 36.03 0.99 3.34
C PHE A 139 36.92 0.48 2.19
N ILE A 140 36.36 0.19 1.02
CA ILE A 140 37.15 -0.29 -0.14
C ILE A 140 38.12 0.78 -0.63
N ASN A 141 37.70 2.05 -0.70
CA ASN A 141 38.55 3.17 -1.11
C ASN A 141 39.70 3.41 -0.13
N SER A 142 39.58 3.00 1.14
CA SER A 142 40.72 3.03 2.07
C SER A 142 41.85 2.05 1.67
N PHE A 143 41.57 1.09 0.77
CA PHE A 143 42.55 0.13 0.24
C PHE A 143 42.81 0.27 -1.27
N PHE A 144 41.84 0.77 -2.05
CA PHE A 144 41.89 0.88 -3.50
C PHE A 144 41.23 2.18 -3.99
N ASP A 145 42.02 3.18 -4.40
CA ASP A 145 41.56 4.46 -4.99
C ASP A 145 40.79 4.22 -6.30
N SER A 146 39.49 3.90 -6.23
CA SER A 146 38.81 3.42 -7.45
C SER A 146 37.36 3.86 -7.64
N TYR A 147 36.56 4.13 -6.60
CA TYR A 147 35.11 4.36 -6.83
C TYR A 147 34.43 5.32 -5.85
N GLU A 148 33.96 6.47 -6.34
CA GLU A 148 33.05 7.36 -5.60
C GLU A 148 31.59 7.23 -6.09
N VAL A 149 30.64 7.29 -5.15
CA VAL A 149 29.22 7.48 -5.50
C VAL A 149 28.99 8.97 -5.73
N SER A 150 28.64 9.35 -6.95
CA SER A 150 28.31 10.75 -7.25
C SER A 150 27.16 11.25 -6.36
N SER A 151 27.25 12.49 -5.91
CA SER A 151 26.21 13.17 -5.12
C SER A 151 24.85 13.21 -5.85
N GLU A 152 24.88 13.28 -7.18
CA GLU A 152 23.69 13.25 -8.04
C GLU A 152 22.92 11.92 -7.92
N VAL A 153 23.63 10.78 -7.92
CA VAL A 153 23.02 9.45 -7.79
C VAL A 153 22.39 9.29 -6.40
N THR A 154 23.10 9.72 -5.35
CA THR A 154 22.59 9.70 -3.97
C THR A 154 21.32 10.54 -3.83
N GLY A 155 21.31 11.76 -4.37
CA GLY A 155 20.15 12.65 -4.36
C GLY A 155 18.95 12.04 -5.09
N LEU A 156 19.17 11.44 -6.26
CA LEU A 156 18.10 10.83 -7.06
C LEU A 156 17.48 9.61 -6.35
N VAL A 157 18.28 8.76 -5.71
CA VAL A 157 17.78 7.62 -4.93
C VAL A 157 16.96 8.09 -3.73
N LEU A 158 17.39 9.12 -3.02
CA LEU A 158 16.63 9.69 -1.89
C LEU A 158 15.29 10.27 -2.35
N ILE A 159 15.29 11.10 -3.39
CA ILE A 159 14.07 11.71 -3.93
C ILE A 159 13.08 10.63 -4.39
N THR A 160 13.54 9.67 -5.19
CA THR A 160 12.66 8.62 -5.72
C THR A 160 12.15 7.69 -4.62
N SER A 161 12.93 7.45 -3.56
CA SER A 161 12.50 6.67 -2.40
C SER A 161 11.44 7.40 -1.57
N LEU A 162 11.57 8.72 -1.38
CA LEU A 162 10.56 9.54 -0.69
C LEU A 162 9.26 9.66 -1.50
N LEU A 163 9.34 9.63 -2.84
CA LEU A 163 8.16 9.71 -3.71
C LEU A 163 7.31 8.44 -3.67
N LEU A 164 7.88 7.25 -3.51
CA LEU A 164 7.13 5.97 -3.47
C LEU A 164 5.97 5.96 -2.43
N PRO A 165 6.20 6.26 -1.13
CA PRO A 165 5.13 6.31 -0.14
C PRO A 165 4.14 7.45 -0.41
N VAL A 166 4.60 8.60 -0.90
CA VAL A 166 3.76 9.74 -1.27
C VAL A 166 2.79 9.37 -2.39
N VAL A 167 3.30 8.77 -3.46
CA VAL A 167 2.50 8.28 -4.60
C VAL A 167 1.51 7.23 -4.14
N GLY A 168 1.94 6.25 -3.34
CA GLY A 168 1.05 5.21 -2.81
C GLY A 168 -0.12 5.77 -1.98
N PHE A 169 0.16 6.79 -1.18
CA PHE A 169 -0.85 7.46 -0.36
C PHE A 169 -1.85 8.26 -1.20
N PHE A 170 -1.38 9.07 -2.15
CA PHE A 170 -2.27 9.88 -2.99
C PHE A 170 -3.05 9.06 -4.01
N ALA A 171 -2.44 8.02 -4.60
CA ALA A 171 -3.10 7.11 -5.52
C ALA A 171 -4.29 6.39 -4.87
N GLY A 172 -4.11 5.93 -3.63
CA GLY A 172 -5.17 5.28 -2.87
C GLY A 172 -6.24 6.24 -2.33
N GLY A 173 -5.99 7.56 -2.38
CA GLY A 173 -6.94 8.61 -1.97
C GLY A 173 -7.87 9.09 -3.08
N ARG A 174 -7.45 8.97 -4.36
CA ARG A 174 -8.24 9.42 -5.52
C ARG A 174 -9.27 8.41 -6.03
N ILE A 175 -9.28 7.18 -5.53
CA ILE A 175 -10.35 6.21 -5.82
C ILE A 175 -11.58 6.53 -4.94
N ARG A 176 -12.05 7.79 -4.96
CA ARG A 176 -13.46 8.11 -4.77
C ARG A 176 -14.07 8.00 -6.15
N ARG A 177 -14.51 6.80 -6.53
CA ARG A 177 -15.38 6.66 -7.69
C ARG A 177 -16.67 7.41 -7.34
N HIS A 178 -16.99 8.43 -8.13
CA HIS A 178 -18.33 8.98 -8.19
C HIS A 178 -19.32 7.82 -8.30
N SER A 179 -20.13 7.64 -7.25
CA SER A 179 -21.40 6.91 -7.26
C SER A 179 -22.30 7.63 -6.27
#